data_AF-A0A7W9X956-F1
#
_entry.id   AF-A0A7W9X956-F1
#
_cell.length_a   1.000
_cell.length_b   1.000
_cell.length_c   1.000
_cell.angle_alpha   90.00
_cell.angle_beta   90.00
_cell.angle_gamma   90.00
#
_symmetry.space_group_name_H-M   'P 1'
#
loop_
_entity.id
_entity.type
_entity.pdbx_description
1 polymer ?
#
loop_
_entity_poly.entity_id
_entity_poly.type
_entity_poly.pdbx_seq_one_letter_code
_entity_poly.pdbx_strand_id
1 'polypeptide(L)'
;MKNAINNGVTVNIKSIIVVSLLSVAYLLLSIFLVGYKVDQLVLIGIFNSMFYLSAGTRKFILGFSIFIFYWVIFDYMKAFPNYNYNTVHIADLYNFEKHLFGINLNGKLVTPNEYFRLKGTTFVDIVTGLFYLCWIPVPLSFAAYLFFTRKRQFLYFALTFLLVNLLGFVVYYVYPAAPPWYIEYYGFNFHPLTVGNTGGLAKFDAYFHINLFKSIYAKGSNVFAAMPSLHSAYPVIVLYYGLKNRLGFINILFFIVVIGIWFTAVYASHHFVLDVLAGITCAAIGISLFNLLISKVKFMQTFIKKYEAIIQ
;
A
#
# COMPACT_ATOMS: atom_id res chain seq x y z
N MET A 1 -39.76 7.06 -17.72
CA MET A 1 -38.42 6.67 -18.21
C MET A 1 -38.21 5.20 -17.91
N LYS A 2 -38.42 4.36 -18.93
CA LYS A 2 -38.40 2.89 -18.88
C LYS A 2 -36.98 2.36 -19.14
N ASN A 3 -36.63 1.26 -18.48
CA ASN A 3 -35.51 0.34 -18.76
C ASN A 3 -34.08 0.79 -18.40
N ALA A 4 -33.83 1.15 -17.14
CA ALA A 4 -32.52 0.87 -16.56
C ALA A 4 -32.50 -0.61 -16.16
N ILE A 5 -31.90 -1.47 -16.99
CA ILE A 5 -31.62 -2.86 -16.59
C ILE A 5 -30.71 -2.75 -15.36
N ASN A 6 -31.23 -3.10 -14.18
CA ASN A 6 -30.48 -3.07 -12.94
C ASN A 6 -29.54 -4.28 -12.95
N ASN A 7 -28.39 -4.13 -13.64
CA ASN A 7 -27.33 -5.13 -13.73
C ASN A 7 -26.53 -5.27 -12.41
N GLY A 8 -26.92 -4.54 -11.37
CA GLY A 8 -26.32 -4.66 -10.04
C GLY A 8 -26.70 -5.96 -9.35
N VAL A 9 -25.81 -6.47 -8.51
CA VAL A 9 -26.06 -7.66 -7.70
C VAL A 9 -27.26 -7.42 -6.76
N THR A 10 -28.31 -8.22 -6.90
CA THR A 10 -29.48 -8.19 -6.00
C THR A 10 -29.26 -9.13 -4.81
N VAL A 11 -29.87 -8.80 -3.67
CA VAL A 11 -29.92 -9.71 -2.51
C VAL A 11 -30.99 -10.76 -2.81
N ASN A 12 -30.53 -11.98 -3.04
CA ASN A 12 -31.34 -13.16 -3.25
C ASN A 12 -30.65 -14.35 -2.58
N ILE A 13 -31.31 -15.50 -2.54
CA ILE A 13 -30.78 -16.70 -1.87
C ILE A 13 -29.37 -17.05 -2.38
N LYS A 14 -29.14 -16.93 -3.70
CA LYS A 14 -27.83 -17.22 -4.29
C LYS A 14 -26.75 -16.26 -3.80
N SER A 15 -27.00 -14.95 -3.78
CA SER A 15 -26.00 -13.97 -3.32
C SER A 15 -25.76 -14.07 -1.81
N ILE A 16 -26.79 -14.39 -1.02
CA ILE A 16 -26.64 -14.67 0.41
C ILE A 16 -25.72 -15.88 0.62
N ILE A 17 -25.99 -17.00 -0.06
CA ILE A 17 -25.16 -18.21 0.04
C ILE A 17 -23.72 -17.89 -0.34
N VAL A 18 -23.49 -17.19 -1.45
CA VAL A 18 -22.13 -16.86 -1.91
C VAL A 18 -21.40 -15.97 -0.90
N VAL A 19 -22.02 -14.89 -0.41
CA VAL A 19 -21.38 -13.97 0.54
C VAL A 19 -21.10 -14.66 1.88
N SER A 20 -22.03 -15.47 2.37
CA SER A 20 -21.84 -16.25 3.59
C SER A 20 -20.72 -17.28 3.45
N LEU A 21 -20.68 -18.04 2.35
CA LEU A 21 -19.61 -19.00 2.07
C LEU A 21 -18.26 -18.32 1.95
N LEU A 22 -18.17 -17.17 1.27
CA LEU A 22 -16.93 -16.40 1.17
C LEU A 22 -16.47 -15.88 2.54
N SER A 23 -17.40 -15.42 3.39
CA SER A 23 -17.10 -14.94 4.73
C SER A 23 -16.55 -16.06 5.62
N VAL A 24 -17.19 -17.23 5.59
CA VAL A 24 -16.73 -18.41 6.33
C VAL A 24 -15.40 -18.92 5.80
N ALA A 25 -15.25 -19.05 4.48
CA ALA A 25 -14.01 -19.49 3.85
C ALA A 25 -12.84 -18.56 4.18
N TYR A 26 -13.06 -17.24 4.12
CA TYR A 26 -12.05 -16.25 4.49
C TYR A 26 -11.65 -16.39 5.97
N LEU A 27 -12.62 -16.53 6.88
CA LEU A 27 -12.32 -16.67 8.31
C LEU A 27 -11.55 -17.96 8.60
N LEU A 28 -11.99 -19.10 8.05
CA LEU A 28 -11.32 -20.39 8.23
C LEU A 28 -9.90 -20.37 7.67
N LEU A 29 -9.73 -19.83 6.46
CA LEU A 29 -8.42 -19.70 5.83
C LEU A 29 -7.50 -18.76 6.62
N SER A 30 -8.04 -17.66 7.14
CA SER A 30 -7.31 -16.70 7.96
C SER A 30 -6.83 -17.31 9.28
N ILE A 31 -7.72 -18.04 9.97
CA ILE A 31 -7.39 -18.77 11.20
C ILE A 31 -6.30 -19.81 10.92
N PHE A 32 -6.41 -20.55 9.82
CA PHE A 32 -5.45 -21.58 9.45
C PHE A 32 -4.07 -21.01 9.11
N LEU A 33 -3.99 -19.92 8.34
CA LEU A 33 -2.72 -19.38 7.84
C LEU A 33 -2.04 -18.42 8.81
N VAL A 34 -2.79 -17.48 9.40
CA VAL A 34 -2.23 -16.33 10.15
C VAL A 34 -2.73 -16.31 11.60
N GLY A 35 -3.61 -17.24 11.97
CA GLY A 35 -4.28 -17.24 13.26
C GLY A 35 -5.48 -16.29 13.31
N TYR A 36 -6.31 -16.47 14.33
CA TYR A 36 -7.50 -15.66 14.56
C TYR A 36 -7.13 -14.23 14.97
N LYS A 37 -7.73 -13.24 14.31
CA LYS A 37 -7.61 -11.82 14.67
C LYS A 37 -8.95 -11.13 14.61
N VAL A 38 -9.19 -10.22 15.55
CA VAL A 38 -10.41 -9.38 15.58
C VAL A 38 -10.58 -8.58 14.29
N ASP A 39 -9.48 -8.14 13.68
CA ASP A 39 -9.48 -7.40 12.40
C ASP A 39 -10.18 -8.20 11.27
N GLN A 40 -10.11 -9.53 11.27
CA GLN A 40 -10.78 -10.39 10.28
C GLN A 40 -12.30 -10.36 10.46
N LEU A 41 -12.78 -10.40 11.71
CA LEU A 41 -14.21 -10.27 12.01
C LEU A 41 -14.73 -8.88 11.66
N VAL A 42 -13.95 -7.83 11.95
CA VAL A 42 -14.32 -6.46 11.60
C VAL A 42 -14.47 -6.32 10.08
N LEU A 43 -13.54 -6.88 9.30
CA LEU A 43 -13.65 -6.88 7.84
C LEU A 43 -14.89 -7.62 7.33
N ILE A 44 -15.17 -8.82 7.86
CA ILE A 44 -16.39 -9.57 7.52
C ILE A 44 -17.64 -8.78 7.89
N GLY A 45 -17.66 -8.18 9.08
CA GLY A 45 -18.75 -7.35 9.58
C GLY A 45 -19.01 -6.15 8.68
N ILE A 46 -17.97 -5.39 8.31
CA ILE A 46 -18.07 -4.26 7.38
C ILE A 46 -18.59 -4.75 6.02
N PHE A 47 -18.01 -5.82 5.47
CA PHE A 47 -18.41 -6.31 4.15
C PHE A 47 -19.87 -6.72 4.10
N ASN A 48 -20.30 -7.56 5.06
CA ASN A 48 -21.69 -8.04 5.14
C ASN A 48 -22.66 -6.90 5.41
N SER A 49 -22.34 -6.01 6.36
CA SER A 49 -23.18 -4.85 6.67
C SER A 49 -23.39 -3.99 5.43
N MET A 50 -22.31 -3.62 4.73
CA MET A 50 -22.42 -2.82 3.51
C MET A 50 -23.10 -3.55 2.36
N PHE A 51 -22.94 -4.87 2.26
CA PHE A 51 -23.59 -5.66 1.20
C PHE A 51 -25.11 -5.73 1.38
N TYR A 52 -25.59 -5.88 2.62
CA TYR A 52 -27.01 -6.04 2.91
C TYR A 52 -27.76 -4.73 3.18
N LEU A 53 -27.09 -3.67 3.63
CA LEU A 53 -27.74 -2.43 4.08
C LEU A 53 -28.51 -1.69 2.97
N SER A 54 -27.89 -1.45 1.81
CA SER A 54 -28.56 -0.77 0.70
C SER A 54 -27.92 -1.08 -0.66
N ALA A 55 -28.62 -0.78 -1.75
CA ALA A 55 -28.06 -0.97 -3.08
C ALA A 55 -26.79 -0.11 -3.32
N GLY A 56 -26.73 1.10 -2.74
CA GLY A 56 -25.58 1.99 -2.86
C GLY A 56 -24.35 1.47 -2.11
N THR A 57 -24.53 1.07 -0.84
CA THR A 57 -23.45 0.50 -0.02
C THR A 57 -22.94 -0.83 -0.58
N ARG A 58 -23.83 -1.63 -1.18
CA ARG A 58 -23.47 -2.85 -1.89
C ARG A 58 -22.57 -2.58 -3.10
N LYS A 59 -22.93 -1.63 -3.96
CA LYS A 59 -22.09 -1.24 -5.11
C LYS A 59 -20.73 -0.73 -4.65
N PHE A 60 -20.70 0.04 -3.55
CA PHE A 60 -19.48 0.56 -2.97
C PHE A 60 -18.56 -0.57 -2.49
N ILE A 61 -19.06 -1.48 -1.64
CA ILE A 61 -18.23 -2.57 -1.10
C ILE A 61 -17.79 -3.55 -2.19
N LEU A 62 -18.63 -3.80 -3.21
CA LEU A 62 -18.26 -4.61 -4.36
C LEU A 62 -17.17 -3.92 -5.20
N GLY A 63 -17.20 -2.60 -5.37
CA GLY A 63 -16.13 -1.86 -6.02
C GLY A 63 -14.83 -1.89 -5.20
N PHE A 64 -14.92 -1.64 -3.90
CA PHE A 64 -13.79 -1.62 -2.98
C PHE A 64 -13.23 -3.01 -2.64
N SER A 65 -13.91 -4.09 -3.06
CA SER A 65 -13.41 -5.45 -2.87
C SER A 65 -12.03 -5.69 -3.48
N ILE A 66 -11.61 -4.91 -4.49
CA ILE A 66 -10.24 -4.92 -5.03
C ILE A 66 -9.20 -4.57 -3.95
N PHE A 67 -9.48 -3.56 -3.12
CA PHE A 67 -8.60 -3.18 -2.01
C PHE A 67 -8.64 -4.18 -0.87
N ILE A 68 -9.83 -4.77 -0.61
CA ILE A 68 -9.97 -5.85 0.37
C ILE A 68 -9.14 -7.06 -0.05
N PHE A 69 -9.24 -7.46 -1.31
CA PHE A 69 -8.46 -8.56 -1.87
C PHE A 69 -6.95 -8.31 -1.75
N TYR A 70 -6.49 -7.11 -2.11
CA TYR A 70 -5.11 -6.67 -1.86
C TYR A 70 -4.71 -6.82 -0.38
N TRP A 71 -5.53 -6.30 0.54
CA TRP A 71 -5.23 -6.32 1.97
C TRP A 71 -5.16 -7.75 2.52
N VAL A 72 -6.05 -8.64 2.09
CA VAL A 72 -6.03 -10.05 2.47
C VAL A 72 -4.75 -10.74 1.99
N ILE A 73 -4.35 -10.53 0.73
CA ILE A 73 -3.08 -11.08 0.22
C ILE A 73 -1.90 -10.55 1.04
N PHE A 74 -1.88 -9.24 1.33
CA PHE A 74 -0.82 -8.62 2.11
C PHE A 74 -0.75 -9.14 3.56
N ASP A 75 -1.88 -9.36 4.24
CA ASP A 75 -1.88 -9.95 5.58
C ASP A 75 -1.40 -11.40 5.55
N TYR A 76 -1.76 -12.17 4.52
CA TYR A 76 -1.34 -13.55 4.36
C TYR A 76 0.16 -13.73 4.07
N MET A 77 0.86 -12.68 3.65
CA MET A 77 2.34 -12.72 3.60
C MET A 77 2.98 -12.99 4.97
N LYS A 78 2.26 -12.75 6.09
CA LYS A 78 2.73 -13.15 7.43
C LYS A 78 2.92 -14.66 7.58
N ALA A 79 2.10 -15.46 6.88
CA ALA A 79 2.21 -16.91 6.89
C ALA A 79 3.40 -17.42 6.05
N PHE A 80 3.87 -16.60 5.10
CA PHE A 80 4.94 -16.93 4.18
C PHE A 80 6.04 -15.85 4.19
N PRO A 81 6.82 -15.74 5.28
CA PRO A 81 7.89 -14.75 5.34
C PRO A 81 8.88 -14.89 4.18
N ASN A 82 9.20 -13.79 3.52
CA ASN A 82 10.02 -13.80 2.31
C ASN A 82 11.45 -14.34 2.51
N TYR A 83 12.01 -14.19 3.72
CA TYR A 83 13.31 -14.74 4.09
C TYR A 83 13.36 -16.28 4.13
N ASN A 84 12.20 -16.96 4.06
CA ASN A 84 12.16 -18.41 3.88
C ASN A 84 12.41 -18.84 2.42
N TYR A 85 12.38 -17.89 1.47
CA TYR A 85 12.49 -18.16 0.04
C TYR A 85 13.79 -17.63 -0.58
N ASN A 86 14.31 -16.50 -0.09
CA ASN A 86 15.58 -15.94 -0.53
C ASN A 86 16.32 -15.27 0.64
N THR A 87 17.64 -15.13 0.50
CA THR A 87 18.47 -14.44 1.48
C THR A 87 18.11 -12.96 1.57
N VAL A 88 18.05 -12.43 2.80
CA VAL A 88 17.78 -11.01 3.01
C VAL A 88 19.01 -10.18 2.66
N HIS A 89 18.81 -9.19 1.80
CA HIS A 89 19.78 -8.16 1.46
C HIS A 89 19.81 -7.11 2.57
N ILE A 90 20.95 -7.02 3.26
CA ILE A 90 21.17 -6.14 4.42
C ILE A 90 22.40 -5.29 4.18
N ALA A 91 23.58 -5.91 4.20
CA ALA A 91 24.86 -5.20 4.06
C ALA A 91 25.10 -4.71 2.64
N ASP A 92 24.74 -5.52 1.64
CA ASP A 92 24.92 -5.19 0.23
C ASP A 92 24.07 -3.99 -0.20
N LEU A 93 22.78 -3.97 0.16
CA LEU A 93 21.90 -2.83 -0.11
C LEU A 93 22.37 -1.57 0.62
N TYR A 94 22.76 -1.69 1.89
CA TYR A 94 23.32 -0.57 2.67
C TYR A 94 24.59 0.01 2.04
N ASN A 95 25.52 -0.85 1.63
CA ASN A 95 26.77 -0.42 1.01
C ASN A 95 26.53 0.20 -0.37
N PHE A 96 25.56 -0.33 -1.13
CA PHE A 96 25.20 0.23 -2.43
C PHE A 96 24.52 1.60 -2.30
N GLU A 97 23.60 1.77 -1.35
CA GLU A 97 23.02 3.08 -0.99
C GLU A 97 24.13 4.07 -0.62
N LYS A 98 25.05 3.65 0.26
CA LYS A 98 26.16 4.49 0.71
C LYS A 98 27.10 4.85 -0.43
N HIS A 99 27.33 3.96 -1.38
CA HIS A 99 28.16 4.23 -2.55
C HIS A 99 27.54 5.30 -3.46
N LEU A 100 26.23 5.22 -3.72
CA LEU A 100 25.54 6.13 -4.65
C LEU A 100 25.10 7.45 -4.02
N PHE A 101 24.59 7.40 -2.79
CA PHE A 101 23.93 8.52 -2.10
C PHE A 101 24.62 8.87 -0.78
N GLY A 102 25.83 8.34 -0.54
CA GLY A 102 26.57 8.62 0.68
C GLY A 102 26.87 10.10 0.87
N ILE A 103 26.69 10.57 2.09
CA ILE A 103 26.98 11.93 2.52
C ILE A 103 28.22 11.87 3.42
N ASN A 104 29.22 12.69 3.11
CA ASN A 104 30.41 12.79 3.95
C ASN A 104 30.09 13.68 5.16
N LEU A 105 30.07 13.07 6.36
CA LEU A 105 29.86 13.76 7.62
C LEU A 105 31.10 13.57 8.50
N ASN A 106 31.87 14.64 8.68
CA ASN A 106 33.09 14.65 9.50
C ASN A 106 34.11 13.55 9.12
N GLY A 107 34.30 13.30 7.83
CA GLY A 107 35.23 12.29 7.33
C GLY A 107 34.67 10.86 7.30
N LYS A 108 33.42 10.64 7.75
CA LYS A 108 32.73 9.35 7.66
C LYS A 108 31.63 9.42 6.60
N LEU A 109 31.63 8.44 5.69
CA LEU A 109 30.56 8.28 4.71
C LEU A 109 29.34 7.61 5.36
N VAL A 110 28.22 8.33 5.39
CA VAL A 110 26.94 7.89 5.97
C VAL A 110 25.85 7.91 4.91
N THR A 111 24.83 7.07 5.08
CA THR A 111 23.64 7.06 4.24
C THR A 111 22.74 8.28 4.51
N PRO A 112 21.87 8.67 3.57
CA PRO A 112 20.97 9.82 3.77
C PRO A 112 20.11 9.71 5.04
N ASN A 113 19.57 8.53 5.35
CA ASN A 113 18.78 8.32 6.55
C ASN A 113 19.61 8.49 7.84
N GLU A 114 20.87 8.02 7.87
CA GLU A 114 21.78 8.22 9.00
C GLU A 114 22.11 9.70 9.21
N TYR A 115 22.31 10.45 8.10
CA TYR A 115 22.51 11.89 8.16
C TYR A 115 21.29 12.61 8.77
N PHE A 116 20.08 12.31 8.29
CA PHE A 116 18.85 12.92 8.79
C PHE A 116 18.55 12.53 10.24
N ARG A 117 18.91 11.32 10.67
CA ARG A 117 18.77 10.94 12.08
C ARG A 117 19.58 11.86 13.01
N LEU A 118 20.78 12.26 12.59
CA LEU A 118 21.69 13.12 13.36
C LEU A 118 21.36 14.61 13.25
N LYS A 119 20.78 15.04 12.13
CA LYS A 119 20.50 16.46 11.83
C LYS A 119 19.01 16.82 11.88
N GLY A 120 18.15 15.87 12.21
CA GLY A 120 16.71 16.06 12.31
C GLY A 120 16.33 17.12 13.35
N THR A 121 15.23 17.82 13.10
CA THR A 121 14.67 18.80 14.02
C THR A 121 13.21 18.45 14.30
N THR A 122 12.70 18.88 15.45
CA THR A 122 11.30 18.62 15.86
C THR A 122 10.31 19.11 14.80
N PHE A 123 10.57 20.26 14.17
CA PHE A 123 9.72 20.77 13.09
C PHE A 123 9.66 19.78 11.91
N VAL A 124 10.81 19.25 11.49
CA VAL A 124 10.88 18.27 10.40
C VAL A 124 10.24 16.95 10.84
N ASP A 125 10.42 16.50 12.08
CA ASP A 125 9.76 15.31 12.62
C ASP A 125 8.22 15.40 12.53
N ILE A 126 7.65 16.55 12.85
CA ILE A 126 6.21 16.80 12.77
C ILE A 126 5.74 16.80 11.31
N VAL A 127 6.39 17.59 10.45
CA VAL A 127 6.01 17.73 9.04
C VAL A 127 6.11 16.39 8.30
N THR A 128 7.17 15.63 8.55
CA THR A 128 7.36 14.32 7.94
C THR A 128 6.32 13.33 8.41
N GLY A 129 6.02 13.27 9.72
CA GLY A 129 4.92 12.45 10.22
C GLY A 129 3.58 12.77 9.55
N LEU A 130 3.24 14.04 9.35
CA LEU A 130 2.01 14.43 8.64
C LEU A 130 1.99 13.93 7.19
N PHE A 131 3.10 14.06 6.45
CA PHE A 131 3.19 13.54 5.09
C PHE A 131 3.11 12.02 5.04
N TYR A 132 3.75 11.33 5.98
CA TYR A 132 3.67 9.87 6.04
C TYR A 132 2.23 9.42 6.30
N LEU A 133 1.45 10.12 7.12
CA LEU A 133 0.04 9.75 7.31
C LEU A 133 -0.79 9.79 6.03
N CYS A 134 -0.34 10.49 4.98
CA CYS A 134 -1.08 10.57 3.73
C CYS A 134 -1.06 9.28 2.89
N TRP A 135 -0.13 8.35 3.08
CA TRP A 135 0.05 7.22 2.16
C TRP A 135 -1.12 6.22 2.13
N ILE A 136 -1.92 6.09 3.21
CA ILE A 136 -3.17 5.29 3.23
C ILE A 136 -4.39 6.15 2.86
N PRO A 137 -4.68 7.26 3.57
CA PRO A 137 -5.95 7.95 3.42
C PRO A 137 -6.09 8.64 2.07
N VAL A 138 -4.99 9.17 1.49
CA VAL A 138 -5.07 9.88 0.20
C VAL A 138 -5.45 8.93 -0.93
N PRO A 139 -4.78 7.77 -1.16
CA PRO A 139 -5.22 6.82 -2.19
C PRO A 139 -6.65 6.31 -2.01
N LEU A 140 -7.07 6.00 -0.76
CA LEU A 140 -8.42 5.51 -0.50
C LEU A 140 -9.48 6.60 -0.68
N SER A 141 -9.22 7.82 -0.22
CA SER A 141 -10.12 8.96 -0.42
C SER A 141 -10.23 9.32 -1.90
N PHE A 142 -9.12 9.24 -2.63
CA PHE A 142 -9.09 9.44 -4.07
C PHE A 142 -9.88 8.34 -4.81
N ALA A 143 -9.75 7.08 -4.39
CA ALA A 143 -10.56 5.99 -4.91
C ALA A 143 -12.06 6.23 -4.65
N ALA A 144 -12.43 6.65 -3.44
CA ALA A 144 -13.82 6.95 -3.11
C ALA A 144 -14.36 8.11 -3.95
N TYR A 145 -13.58 9.18 -4.10
CA TYR A 145 -13.91 10.29 -5.00
C TYR A 145 -14.17 9.82 -6.43
N LEU A 146 -13.27 9.00 -7.00
CA LEU A 146 -13.45 8.43 -8.33
C LEU A 146 -14.65 7.48 -8.40
N PHE A 147 -14.95 6.74 -7.34
CA PHE A 147 -16.08 5.82 -7.31
C PHE A 147 -17.40 6.58 -7.47
N PHE A 148 -17.56 7.71 -6.79
CA PHE A 148 -18.77 8.53 -6.86
C PHE A 148 -18.85 9.42 -8.10
N THR A 149 -17.71 9.81 -8.68
CA THR A 149 -17.69 10.73 -9.83
C THR A 149 -17.49 10.03 -11.18
N ARG A 150 -16.61 9.03 -11.25
CA ARG A 150 -16.10 8.42 -12.49
C ARG A 150 -15.77 6.92 -12.30
N LYS A 151 -16.80 6.06 -12.20
CA LYS A 151 -16.67 4.62 -11.91
C LYS A 151 -15.66 3.88 -12.80
N ARG A 152 -15.59 4.18 -14.10
CA ARG A 152 -14.57 3.60 -14.98
C ARG A 152 -13.15 3.92 -14.53
N GLN A 153 -12.90 5.18 -14.17
CA GLN A 153 -11.58 5.64 -13.73
C GLN A 153 -11.24 5.10 -12.34
N PHE A 154 -12.25 4.93 -11.47
CA PHE A 154 -12.10 4.18 -10.22
C PHE A 154 -11.59 2.76 -10.46
N LEU A 155 -12.22 2.01 -11.37
CA LEU A 155 -11.77 0.64 -11.67
C LEU A 155 -10.36 0.61 -12.25
N TYR A 156 -10.02 1.56 -13.13
CA TYR A 156 -8.66 1.70 -13.64
C TYR A 156 -7.66 1.97 -12.52
N PHE A 157 -7.97 2.93 -11.64
CA PHE A 157 -7.14 3.25 -10.47
C PHE A 157 -6.96 2.03 -9.55
N ALA A 158 -8.06 1.40 -9.12
CA ALA A 158 -8.04 0.29 -8.17
C ALA A 158 -7.31 -0.94 -8.74
N LEU A 159 -7.53 -1.29 -10.02
CA LEU A 159 -6.83 -2.41 -10.66
C LEU A 159 -5.36 -2.10 -10.93
N THR A 160 -5.01 -0.84 -11.24
CA THR A 160 -3.60 -0.42 -11.35
C THR A 160 -2.92 -0.51 -9.99
N PHE A 161 -3.59 -0.06 -8.92
CA PHE A 161 -3.12 -0.18 -7.55
C PHE A 161 -2.88 -1.63 -7.18
N LEU A 162 -3.84 -2.52 -7.44
CA LEU A 162 -3.68 -3.96 -7.21
C LEU A 162 -2.49 -4.52 -8.01
N LEU A 163 -2.38 -4.19 -9.29
CA LEU A 163 -1.29 -4.69 -10.15
C LEU A 163 0.09 -4.24 -9.64
N VAL A 164 0.26 -2.97 -9.28
CA VAL A 164 1.53 -2.45 -8.73
C VAL A 164 1.88 -3.17 -7.42
N ASN A 165 0.90 -3.43 -6.57
CA ASN A 165 1.11 -4.20 -5.35
C ASN A 165 1.54 -5.63 -5.63
N LEU A 166 0.88 -6.32 -6.55
CA LEU A 166 1.25 -7.69 -6.93
C LEU A 166 2.68 -7.74 -7.52
N LEU A 167 3.07 -6.76 -8.34
CA LEU A 167 4.45 -6.64 -8.82
C LEU A 167 5.44 -6.39 -7.67
N GLY A 168 5.10 -5.50 -6.74
CA GLY A 168 5.91 -5.24 -5.55
C GLY A 168 6.07 -6.50 -4.68
N PHE A 169 5.01 -7.27 -4.50
CA PHE A 169 5.05 -8.52 -3.75
C PHE A 169 5.98 -9.53 -4.40
N VAL A 170 5.95 -9.68 -5.73
CA VAL A 170 6.91 -10.53 -6.44
C VAL A 170 8.34 -10.12 -6.11
N VAL A 171 8.65 -8.82 -6.14
CA VAL A 171 9.99 -8.33 -5.79
C VAL A 171 10.31 -8.56 -4.31
N TYR A 172 9.35 -8.43 -3.39
CA TYR A 172 9.58 -8.74 -1.97
C TYR A 172 10.04 -10.18 -1.73
N TYR A 173 9.65 -11.13 -2.56
CA TYR A 173 10.12 -12.52 -2.48
C TYR A 173 11.40 -12.77 -3.27
N VAL A 174 11.60 -12.10 -4.40
CA VAL A 174 12.82 -12.25 -5.23
C VAL A 174 14.02 -11.54 -4.61
N TYR A 175 13.80 -10.38 -4.01
CA TYR A 175 14.81 -9.56 -3.35
C TYR A 175 14.29 -9.10 -1.97
N PRO A 176 14.29 -9.98 -0.95
CA PRO A 176 13.99 -9.59 0.43
C PRO A 176 15.04 -8.56 0.90
N ALA A 177 14.61 -7.41 1.40
CA ALA A 177 15.50 -6.30 1.75
C ALA A 177 15.19 -5.77 3.15
N ALA A 178 16.23 -5.59 3.96
CA ALA A 178 16.11 -5.00 5.29
C ALA A 178 16.03 -3.46 5.21
N PRO A 179 15.13 -2.83 5.98
CA PRO A 179 15.01 -1.37 6.03
C PRO A 179 16.15 -0.73 6.84
N PRO A 180 16.40 0.58 6.68
CA PRO A 180 17.51 1.25 7.36
C PRO A 180 17.45 1.20 8.89
N TRP A 181 16.25 1.31 9.48
CA TRP A 181 16.08 1.17 10.93
C TRP A 181 16.53 -0.20 11.43
N TYR A 182 16.38 -1.26 10.64
CA TYR A 182 16.78 -2.61 11.07
C TYR A 182 18.29 -2.66 11.30
N ILE A 183 19.06 -2.09 10.38
CA ILE A 183 20.53 -2.04 10.47
C ILE A 183 20.99 -1.22 11.67
N GLU A 184 20.24 -0.19 12.05
CA GLU A 184 20.53 0.59 13.25
C GLU A 184 20.43 -0.24 14.53
N TYR A 185 19.38 -1.05 14.69
CA TYR A 185 19.16 -1.82 15.92
C TYR A 185 19.94 -3.14 15.96
N TYR A 186 20.10 -3.79 14.80
CA TYR A 186 20.60 -5.16 14.71
C TYR A 186 21.93 -5.29 13.95
N GLY A 187 22.44 -4.19 13.39
CA GLY A 187 23.59 -4.23 12.51
C GLY A 187 23.32 -5.05 11.24
N PHE A 188 24.33 -5.77 10.78
CA PHE A 188 24.23 -6.63 9.59
C PHE A 188 23.84 -8.08 9.90
N ASN A 189 23.51 -8.37 11.16
CA ASN A 189 23.12 -9.72 11.57
C ASN A 189 21.65 -9.96 11.19
N PHE A 190 21.36 -11.15 10.68
CA PHE A 190 20.00 -11.54 10.33
C PHE A 190 19.25 -12.11 11.55
N HIS A 191 18.11 -11.51 11.86
CA HIS A 191 17.22 -11.91 12.95
C HIS A 191 15.82 -12.22 12.36
N PRO A 192 15.47 -13.51 12.18
CA PRO A 192 14.15 -13.88 11.70
C PRO A 192 13.06 -13.44 12.69
N LEU A 193 11.82 -13.32 12.21
CA LEU A 193 10.66 -12.93 13.02
C LEU A 193 10.78 -11.56 13.72
N THR A 194 11.64 -10.67 13.21
CA THR A 194 11.72 -9.29 13.69
C THR A 194 10.37 -8.60 13.55
N VAL A 195 9.93 -7.93 14.62
CA VAL A 195 8.66 -7.19 14.67
C VAL A 195 8.86 -5.79 14.04
N GLY A 196 7.80 -5.26 13.44
CA GLY A 196 7.81 -3.92 12.85
C GLY A 196 8.20 -2.83 13.86
N ASN A 197 9.05 -1.90 13.42
CA ASN A 197 9.52 -0.76 14.20
C ASN A 197 9.04 0.55 13.56
N THR A 198 8.79 1.57 14.38
CA THR A 198 8.34 2.90 13.93
C THR A 198 9.46 3.78 13.40
N GLY A 199 10.73 3.36 13.52
CA GLY A 199 11.89 4.13 13.09
C GLY A 199 11.89 5.55 13.64
N GLY A 200 12.21 6.52 12.80
CA GLY A 200 12.18 7.94 13.14
C GLY A 200 10.78 8.49 13.44
N LEU A 201 9.70 7.82 13.02
CA LEU A 201 8.32 8.26 13.29
C LEU A 201 7.95 8.15 14.77
N ALA A 202 8.73 7.42 15.59
CA ALA A 202 8.59 7.43 17.04
C ALA A 202 8.66 8.84 17.64
N LYS A 203 9.43 9.75 17.01
CA LYS A 203 9.55 11.15 17.46
C LYS A 203 8.25 11.92 17.30
N PHE A 204 7.46 11.63 16.26
CA PHE A 204 6.14 12.23 16.06
C PHE A 204 5.16 11.78 17.15
N ASP A 205 5.09 10.48 17.39
CA ASP A 205 4.25 9.90 18.46
C ASP A 205 4.62 10.49 19.83
N ALA A 206 5.92 10.61 20.12
CA ALA A 206 6.42 11.20 21.36
C ALA A 206 6.06 12.69 21.51
N TYR A 207 6.14 13.47 20.43
CA TYR A 207 5.81 14.91 20.45
C TYR A 207 4.32 15.15 20.76
N PHE A 208 3.42 14.35 20.17
CA PHE A 208 1.98 14.49 20.40
C PHE A 208 1.44 13.67 21.58
N HIS A 209 2.30 12.89 22.26
CA HIS A 209 1.91 11.96 23.31
C HIS A 209 0.82 10.95 22.87
N ILE A 210 0.95 10.43 21.65
CA ILE A 210 0.04 9.44 21.06
C ILE A 210 0.80 8.16 20.67
N ASN A 211 0.07 7.11 20.29
CA ASN A 211 0.64 5.83 19.84
C ASN A 211 0.22 5.50 18.40
N LEU A 212 0.17 6.51 17.51
CA LEU A 212 -0.39 6.38 16.18
C LEU A 212 0.48 5.49 15.29
N PHE A 213 1.74 5.87 15.07
CA PHE A 213 2.65 5.08 14.25
C PHE A 213 3.00 3.76 14.91
N LYS A 214 3.13 3.74 16.24
CA LYS A 214 3.33 2.49 16.99
C LYS A 214 2.24 1.47 16.70
N SER A 215 0.98 1.89 16.67
CA SER A 215 -0.15 1.00 16.39
C SER A 215 -0.18 0.52 14.94
N ILE A 216 0.22 1.37 13.99
CA ILE A 216 0.29 1.02 12.56
C ILE A 216 1.38 -0.05 12.34
N TYR A 217 2.59 0.17 12.86
CA TYR A 217 3.72 -0.73 12.61
C TYR A 217 3.71 -2.01 13.44
N ALA A 218 3.07 -2.00 14.62
CA ALA A 218 2.83 -3.23 15.39
C ALA A 218 2.01 -4.27 14.60
N LYS A 219 1.22 -3.83 13.60
CA LYS A 219 0.43 -4.71 12.73
C LYS A 219 1.13 -5.08 11.41
N GLY A 220 2.38 -4.66 11.21
CA GLY A 220 3.14 -4.89 9.99
C GLY A 220 3.25 -6.38 9.60
N SER A 221 3.19 -6.67 8.29
CA SER A 221 3.22 -8.05 7.79
C SER A 221 4.61 -8.60 7.56
N ASN A 222 5.53 -7.78 7.07
CA ASN A 222 6.86 -8.22 6.70
C ASN A 222 7.87 -7.09 6.84
N VAL A 223 8.85 -7.28 7.72
CA VAL A 223 9.93 -6.31 7.95
C VAL A 223 10.92 -6.28 6.78
N PHE A 224 11.20 -7.43 6.18
CA PHE A 224 12.23 -7.57 5.13
C PHE A 224 11.67 -7.30 3.73
N ALA A 225 10.64 -6.47 3.63
CA ALA A 225 9.98 -6.07 2.41
C ALA A 225 10.21 -4.56 2.16
N ALA A 226 11.44 -4.08 2.38
CA ALA A 226 11.77 -2.67 2.23
C ALA A 226 11.77 -2.22 0.75
N MET A 227 12.26 -3.07 -0.16
CA MET A 227 12.36 -2.76 -1.59
C MET A 227 11.43 -3.65 -2.42
N PRO A 228 10.61 -3.10 -3.33
CA PRO A 228 10.39 -1.68 -3.60
C PRO A 228 9.50 -1.00 -2.55
N SER A 229 9.71 0.29 -2.29
CA SER A 229 8.85 1.04 -1.38
C SER A 229 7.46 1.26 -1.99
N LEU A 230 6.48 0.45 -1.57
CA LEU A 230 5.08 0.64 -1.98
C LEU A 230 4.47 1.93 -1.43
N HIS A 231 4.94 2.42 -0.29
CA HIS A 231 4.61 3.75 0.24
C HIS A 231 4.94 4.86 -0.77
N SER A 232 6.05 4.73 -1.48
CA SER A 232 6.47 5.64 -2.54
C SER A 232 5.70 5.43 -3.85
N ALA A 233 5.22 4.21 -4.11
CA ALA A 233 4.47 3.87 -5.32
C ALA A 233 3.04 4.43 -5.32
N TYR A 234 2.31 4.34 -4.19
CA TYR A 234 0.91 4.76 -4.13
C TYR A 234 0.65 6.22 -4.50
N PRO A 235 1.39 7.21 -3.98
CA PRO A 235 1.13 8.61 -4.33
C PRO A 235 1.46 8.90 -5.80
N VAL A 236 2.36 8.13 -6.44
CA VAL A 236 2.61 8.21 -7.89
C VAL A 236 1.37 7.79 -8.69
N ILE A 237 0.69 6.70 -8.27
CA ILE A 237 -0.54 6.24 -8.91
C ILE A 237 -1.64 7.31 -8.77
N VAL A 238 -1.78 7.90 -7.57
CA VAL A 238 -2.74 8.99 -7.33
C VAL A 238 -2.44 10.19 -8.23
N LEU A 239 -1.20 10.65 -8.27
CA LEU A 239 -0.79 11.77 -9.11
C LEU A 239 -1.04 11.49 -10.59
N TYR A 240 -0.67 10.29 -11.09
CA TYR A 240 -0.92 9.88 -12.47
C TYR A 240 -2.40 9.95 -12.82
N TYR A 241 -3.27 9.37 -11.98
CA TYR A 241 -4.71 9.40 -12.24
C TYR A 241 -5.31 10.80 -12.04
N GLY A 242 -4.79 11.62 -11.12
CA GLY A 242 -5.20 13.02 -10.97
C GLY A 242 -4.89 13.86 -12.21
N LEU A 243 -3.69 13.70 -12.78
CA LEU A 243 -3.28 14.32 -14.04
C LEU A 243 -4.11 13.80 -15.21
N LYS A 244 -4.28 12.48 -15.34
CA LYS A 244 -5.08 11.83 -16.39
C LYS A 244 -6.54 12.29 -16.37
N ASN A 245 -7.08 12.54 -15.19
CA ASN A 245 -8.45 13.04 -15.00
C ASN A 245 -8.60 14.56 -15.08
N ARG A 246 -7.51 15.29 -15.34
CA ARG A 246 -7.46 16.76 -15.46
C ARG A 246 -8.07 17.46 -14.24
N LEU A 247 -7.70 17.04 -13.03
CA LEU A 247 -8.26 17.60 -11.79
C LEU A 247 -7.76 19.01 -11.41
N GLY A 248 -6.97 19.66 -12.28
CA GLY A 248 -6.50 21.03 -12.09
C GLY A 248 -5.49 21.18 -10.95
N PHE A 249 -5.65 22.22 -10.13
CA PHE A 249 -4.70 22.62 -9.08
C PHE A 249 -4.50 21.58 -7.97
N ILE A 250 -5.45 20.66 -7.75
CA ILE A 250 -5.26 19.59 -6.75
C ILE A 250 -4.08 18.66 -7.07
N ASN A 251 -3.66 18.60 -8.34
CA ASN A 251 -2.47 17.85 -8.73
C ASN A 251 -1.18 18.44 -8.13
N ILE A 252 -1.15 19.73 -7.82
CA ILE A 252 -0.03 20.36 -7.09
C ILE A 252 0.03 19.79 -5.68
N LEU A 253 -1.12 19.67 -5.00
CA LEU A 253 -1.19 19.04 -3.68
C LEU A 253 -0.72 17.58 -3.73
N PHE A 254 -1.19 16.80 -4.71
CA PHE A 254 -0.71 15.42 -4.88
C PHE A 254 0.79 15.35 -5.12
N PHE A 255 1.35 16.26 -5.93
CA PHE A 255 2.79 16.31 -6.17
C PHE A 255 3.57 16.65 -4.89
N ILE A 256 3.10 17.62 -4.09
CA ILE A 256 3.71 17.94 -2.79
C ILE A 256 3.67 16.72 -1.86
N VAL A 257 2.54 16.00 -1.81
CA VAL A 257 2.40 14.76 -1.02
C VAL A 257 3.34 13.66 -1.50
N VAL A 258 3.53 13.50 -2.82
CA VAL A 258 4.51 12.55 -3.39
C VAL A 258 5.91 12.83 -2.85
N ILE A 259 6.39 14.07 -3.00
CA ILE A 259 7.74 14.45 -2.56
C ILE A 259 7.87 14.35 -1.04
N GLY A 260 6.84 14.77 -0.30
CA GLY A 260 6.80 14.69 1.16
C GLY A 260 6.88 13.25 1.70
N ILE A 261 6.17 12.31 1.07
CA ILE A 261 6.24 10.89 1.44
C ILE A 261 7.62 10.30 1.14
N TRP A 262 8.18 10.59 -0.05
CA TRP A 262 9.53 10.10 -0.41
C TRP A 262 10.60 10.61 0.54
N PHE A 263 10.58 11.90 0.83
CA PHE A 263 11.48 12.50 1.81
C PHE A 263 11.30 11.86 3.18
N THR A 264 10.06 11.69 3.63
CA THR A 264 9.77 11.09 4.94
C THR A 264 10.25 9.65 5.04
N ALA A 265 10.05 8.85 3.98
CA ALA A 265 10.45 7.44 3.97
C ALA A 265 11.95 7.27 4.29
N VAL A 266 12.79 8.16 3.74
CA VAL A 266 14.23 8.20 3.99
C VAL A 266 14.55 8.86 5.33
N TYR A 267 13.96 10.02 5.61
CA TYR A 267 14.16 10.76 6.87
C TYR A 267 13.87 9.91 8.10
N ALA A 268 12.75 9.17 8.08
CA ALA A 268 12.30 8.32 9.16
C ALA A 268 13.00 6.95 9.20
N SER A 269 14.01 6.72 8.35
CA SER A 269 14.77 5.45 8.28
C SER A 269 13.90 4.22 7.97
N HIS A 270 12.76 4.41 7.29
CA HIS A 270 11.92 3.30 6.84
C HIS A 270 12.40 2.70 5.53
N HIS A 271 13.04 3.52 4.68
CA HIS A 271 13.48 3.13 3.36
C HIS A 271 14.79 3.84 2.98
N PHE A 272 15.63 3.18 2.21
CA PHE A 272 16.72 3.80 1.49
C PHE A 272 16.20 4.59 0.27
N VAL A 273 17.02 5.49 -0.29
CA VAL A 273 16.69 6.18 -1.54
C VAL A 273 16.48 5.16 -2.66
N LEU A 274 17.29 4.11 -2.71
CA LEU A 274 17.12 3.00 -3.66
C LEU A 274 15.74 2.34 -3.57
N ASP A 275 15.21 2.12 -2.35
CA ASP A 275 13.87 1.54 -2.17
C ASP A 275 12.78 2.45 -2.75
N VAL A 276 12.94 3.77 -2.56
CA VAL A 276 12.03 4.80 -3.10
C VAL A 276 12.07 4.79 -4.63
N LEU A 277 13.26 4.78 -5.23
CA LEU A 277 13.45 4.73 -6.68
C LEU A 277 12.88 3.43 -7.29
N ALA A 278 13.06 2.30 -6.61
CA ALA A 278 12.46 1.03 -6.99
C ALA A 278 10.92 1.09 -6.90
N GLY A 279 10.37 1.75 -5.88
CA GLY A 279 8.94 2.02 -5.74
C GLY A 279 8.37 2.85 -6.90
N ILE A 280 9.05 3.94 -7.27
CA ILE A 280 8.69 4.78 -8.42
C ILE A 280 8.71 3.98 -9.71
N THR A 281 9.77 3.18 -9.91
CA THR A 281 9.93 2.33 -11.09
C THR A 281 8.82 1.27 -11.15
N CYS A 282 8.51 0.63 -10.02
CA CYS A 282 7.42 -0.34 -9.92
C CYS A 282 6.06 0.29 -10.26
N ALA A 283 5.78 1.50 -9.78
CA ALA A 283 4.58 2.25 -10.14
C ALA A 283 4.53 2.55 -11.65
N ALA A 284 5.62 3.05 -12.23
CA ALA A 284 5.70 3.38 -13.65
C ALA A 284 5.48 2.13 -14.54
N ILE A 285 6.13 1.01 -14.19
CA ILE A 285 5.95 -0.27 -14.88
C ILE A 285 4.50 -0.74 -14.75
N GLY A 286 3.93 -0.76 -13.55
CA GLY A 286 2.57 -1.23 -13.34
C GLY A 286 1.51 -0.37 -14.05
N ILE A 287 1.66 0.96 -14.04
CA ILE A 287 0.81 1.88 -14.81
C ILE A 287 0.92 1.59 -16.31
N SER A 288 2.15 1.44 -16.82
CA SER A 288 2.40 1.19 -18.24
C SER A 288 1.82 -0.15 -18.68
N LEU A 289 2.08 -1.21 -17.91
CA LEU A 289 1.54 -2.55 -18.13
C LEU A 289 0.02 -2.54 -18.10
N PHE A 290 -0.60 -1.86 -17.13
CA PHE A 290 -2.05 -1.74 -17.07
C PHE A 290 -2.63 -1.07 -18.32
N ASN A 291 -2.05 0.05 -18.77
CA ASN A 291 -2.49 0.73 -19.99
C ASN A 291 -2.31 -0.15 -21.25
N LEU A 292 -1.23 -0.93 -21.31
CA LEU A 292 -1.00 -1.90 -22.40
C LEU A 292 -2.07 -3.01 -22.38
N LEU A 293 -2.36 -3.59 -21.21
CA LEU A 293 -3.40 -4.61 -21.06
C LEU A 293 -4.77 -4.08 -21.48
N ILE A 294 -5.12 -2.86 -21.09
CA ILE A 294 -6.40 -2.24 -21.46
C ILE A 294 -6.49 -1.96 -22.95
N SER A 295 -5.40 -1.53 -23.58
CA SER A 295 -5.42 -1.20 -25.01
C SER A 295 -5.38 -2.43 -25.92
N LYS A 296 -4.70 -3.52 -25.50
CA LYS A 296 -4.46 -4.70 -26.35
C LYS A 296 -5.34 -5.90 -26.04
N VAL A 297 -5.80 -6.07 -24.80
CA VAL A 297 -6.46 -7.31 -24.35
C VAL A 297 -7.98 -7.14 -24.29
N LYS A 298 -8.70 -7.68 -25.29
CA LYS A 298 -10.18 -7.64 -25.38
C LYS A 298 -10.88 -8.23 -24.15
N PHE A 299 -10.29 -9.27 -23.56
CA PHE A 299 -10.79 -9.86 -22.32
C PHE A 299 -10.81 -8.84 -21.18
N MET A 300 -9.73 -8.08 -20.98
CA MET A 300 -9.64 -7.07 -19.93
C MET A 300 -10.66 -5.93 -20.14
N GLN A 301 -10.85 -5.48 -21.37
CA GLN A 301 -11.85 -4.47 -21.71
C GLN A 301 -13.27 -4.94 -21.36
N THR A 302 -13.57 -6.21 -21.67
CA THR A 302 -14.86 -6.84 -21.39
C THR A 302 -15.07 -7.06 -19.90
N PHE A 303 -14.04 -7.53 -19.19
CA PHE A 303 -14.04 -7.69 -17.74
C PHE A 303 -14.39 -6.37 -17.04
N ILE A 304 -13.71 -5.27 -17.41
CA ILE A 304 -13.97 -3.97 -16.79
C ILE A 304 -15.35 -3.44 -17.17
N LYS A 305 -15.82 -3.64 -18.40
CA LYS A 305 -17.19 -3.24 -18.78
C LYS A 305 -18.24 -3.99 -17.96
N LYS A 306 -18.05 -5.29 -17.72
CA LYS A 306 -18.93 -6.09 -16.85
C LYS A 306 -18.87 -5.64 -15.40
N TYR A 307 -17.67 -5.38 -14.88
CA TYR A 307 -17.50 -4.92 -13.50
C TYR A 307 -18.09 -3.52 -13.31
N GLU A 308 -17.86 -2.61 -14.25
CA GLU A 308 -18.47 -1.28 -14.26
C GLU A 308 -20.00 -1.38 -14.17
N ALA A 309 -20.63 -2.24 -14.97
CA ALA A 309 -22.08 -2.44 -14.93
C ALA A 309 -22.62 -2.97 -13.58
N ILE A 310 -21.81 -3.71 -12.81
CA ILE A 310 -22.18 -4.20 -11.47
C ILE A 310 -22.22 -3.04 -10.46
N ILE A 311 -21.26 -2.12 -10.56
CA ILE A 311 -21.11 -1.00 -9.62
C ILE A 311 -21.81 0.29 -10.09
N GLN A 312 -22.41 0.28 -11.28
CA GLN A 312 -23.10 1.41 -11.89
C GLN A 312 -24.39 1.75 -11.17
#